data_AF-A0A096BMA1-F1
#
_entry.id   AF-A0A096BMA1-F1
#
_cell.length_a   1.000
_cell.length_b   1.000
_cell.length_c   1.000
_cell.angle_alpha   90.00
_cell.angle_beta   90.00
_cell.angle_gamma   90.00
#
_symmetry.space_group_name_H-M   'P 1'
#
loop_
_entity.id
_entity.type
_entity.pdbx_description
1 polymer ?
#
loop_
_entity_poly.entity_id
_entity_poly.type
_entity_poly.pdbx_seq_one_letter_code
_entity_poly.pdbx_strand_id
1 'polypeptide(L)'
;MAYNKKAVLEGNTEAIRVILRLEKERREATEAEKVLLRGYQGFGGLKCVLNRCDNPDDLRYWSASEQNLFAPTQRLKQMIYRDAVDASTAKRYWESIKASVLTSFYTDTRIVSAIAEALSAADVQVRRCLDPSAGMGAFTETFAKSAG
;
A
#
# COMPACT_ATOMS: atom_id res chain seq x y z
N MET A 1 -9.81 -11.17 -11.16
CA MET A 1 -9.52 -11.58 -9.76
C MET A 1 -9.87 -10.42 -8.84
N ALA A 2 -10.73 -10.67 -7.85
CA ALA A 2 -11.26 -9.63 -6.94
C ALA A 2 -10.16 -9.03 -6.05
N TYR A 3 -10.37 -7.80 -5.57
CA TYR A 3 -9.45 -7.09 -4.67
C TYR A 3 -9.23 -7.90 -3.37
N ASN A 4 -8.00 -8.36 -3.15
CA ASN A 4 -7.66 -9.19 -1.99
C ASN A 4 -7.13 -8.32 -0.83
N LYS A 5 -8.05 -7.86 0.02
CA LYS A 5 -7.75 -7.03 1.20
C LYS A 5 -6.62 -7.59 2.07
N LYS A 6 -6.58 -8.92 2.26
CA LYS A 6 -5.59 -9.57 3.13
C LYS A 6 -4.19 -9.46 2.54
N ALA A 7 -4.04 -9.79 1.25
CA ALA A 7 -2.75 -9.73 0.57
C ALA A 7 -2.22 -8.28 0.52
N VAL A 8 -3.09 -7.30 0.28
CA VAL A 8 -2.71 -5.88 0.28
C VAL A 8 -2.27 -5.43 1.67
N LEU A 9 -3.03 -5.79 2.72
CA LEU A 9 -2.68 -5.45 4.09
C LEU A 9 -1.33 -6.06 4.51
N GLU A 10 -1.07 -7.32 4.13
CA GLU A 10 0.22 -7.99 4.39
C GLU A 10 1.36 -7.32 3.60
N GLY A 11 1.18 -7.03 2.32
CA GLY A 11 2.17 -6.31 1.50
C GLY A 11 2.50 -4.92 2.04
N ASN A 12 1.48 -4.14 2.41
CA ASN A 12 1.67 -2.84 3.04
C ASN A 12 2.41 -2.95 4.38
N THR A 13 2.09 -3.97 5.19
CA THR A 13 2.77 -4.20 6.47
C THR A 13 4.25 -4.45 6.26
N GLU A 14 4.62 -5.24 5.25
CA GLU A 14 6.01 -5.50 4.92
C GLU A 14 6.74 -4.26 4.40
N ALA A 15 6.10 -3.47 3.53
CA ALA A 15 6.68 -2.21 3.05
C ALA A 15 6.92 -1.22 4.20
N ILE A 16 5.96 -1.07 5.13
CA ILE A 16 6.09 -0.19 6.30
C ILE A 16 7.20 -0.69 7.24
N ARG A 17 7.28 -2.00 7.48
CA ARG A 17 8.35 -2.59 8.28
C ARG A 17 9.73 -2.27 7.70
N VAL A 18 9.88 -2.37 6.38
CA VAL A 18 11.13 -2.07 5.68
C VAL A 18 11.49 -0.60 5.82
N ILE A 19 10.56 0.33 5.55
CA ILE A 19 10.88 1.77 5.62
C ILE A 19 11.24 2.20 7.05
N LEU A 20 10.53 1.71 8.08
CA LEU A 20 10.85 2.01 9.48
C LEU A 20 12.26 1.50 9.86
N ARG A 21 12.64 0.32 9.38
CA ARG A 21 14.00 -0.22 9.58
C ARG A 21 15.05 0.64 8.89
N LEU A 22 14.82 1.02 7.63
CA LEU A 22 15.75 1.85 6.86
C LEU A 22 15.97 3.22 7.50
N GLU A 23 14.90 3.85 7.99
CA GLU A 23 14.97 5.12 8.72
C GLU A 23 15.81 4.99 10.00
N LYS A 24 15.62 3.90 10.74
CA LYS A 24 16.39 3.60 11.96
C LYS A 24 17.86 3.37 11.67
N GLU A 25 18.17 2.62 10.61
CA GLU A 25 19.54 2.29 10.18
C GLU A 25 20.21 3.44 9.42
N ARG A 26 19.46 4.47 9.02
CA ARG A 26 19.93 5.62 8.23
C ARG A 26 20.69 5.22 6.97
N ARG A 27 20.12 4.25 6.23
CA ARG A 27 20.70 3.77 4.98
C ARG A 27 19.67 3.66 3.86
N GLU A 28 20.18 3.54 2.65
CA GLU A 28 19.36 3.28 1.48
C GLU A 28 18.86 1.83 1.43
N ALA A 29 17.75 1.63 0.72
CA ALA A 29 17.17 0.34 0.45
C ALA A 29 18.07 -0.47 -0.50
N THR A 30 18.28 -1.75 -0.17
CA THR A 30 18.82 -2.74 -1.11
C THR A 30 17.82 -3.02 -2.23
N GLU A 31 18.28 -3.63 -3.34
CA GLU A 31 17.38 -4.00 -4.44
C GLU A 31 16.22 -4.91 -3.99
N ALA A 32 16.48 -5.85 -3.08
CA ALA A 32 15.44 -6.71 -2.51
C ALA A 32 14.41 -5.91 -1.67
N GLU A 33 14.87 -4.93 -0.90
CA GLU A 33 13.99 -4.05 -0.13
C GLU A 33 13.19 -3.10 -1.02
N LYS A 34 13.78 -2.60 -2.11
CA LYS A 34 13.07 -1.80 -3.11
C LYS A 34 11.89 -2.57 -3.72
N VAL A 35 12.04 -3.87 -3.96
CA VAL A 35 10.93 -4.73 -4.42
C VAL A 35 9.78 -4.74 -3.39
N LEU A 36 10.09 -4.85 -2.10
CA LEU A 36 9.07 -4.83 -1.04
C LEU A 36 8.39 -3.45 -0.94
N LEU A 37 9.17 -2.37 -1.00
CA LEU A 37 8.65 -1.00 -0.96
C LEU A 37 7.74 -0.68 -2.16
N ARG A 38 8.09 -1.19 -3.35
CA ARG A 38 7.24 -1.09 -4.56
C ARG A 38 5.91 -1.83 -4.42
N GLY A 39 5.81 -2.79 -3.49
CA GLY A 39 4.58 -3.50 -3.18
C GLY A 39 3.56 -2.70 -2.37
N TYR A 40 3.88 -1.48 -1.92
CA TYR A 40 2.95 -0.63 -1.19
C TYR A 40 1.81 -0.16 -2.09
N GLN A 41 0.57 -0.35 -1.63
CA GLN A 41 -0.65 0.00 -2.38
C GLN A 41 -1.60 0.92 -1.60
N GLY A 42 -1.16 1.47 -0.47
CA GLY A 42 -1.99 2.33 0.36
C GLY A 42 -3.13 1.60 1.08
N PHE A 43 -3.88 2.34 1.88
CA PHE A 43 -4.97 1.81 2.70
C PHE A 43 -6.36 2.14 2.16
N GLY A 44 -6.44 2.66 0.92
CA GLY A 44 -7.70 2.87 0.21
C GLY A 44 -8.57 1.61 0.24
N GLY A 45 -9.75 1.72 0.86
CA GLY A 45 -10.70 0.59 0.96
C GLY A 45 -10.37 -0.47 2.02
N LEU A 46 -9.23 -0.36 2.73
CA LEU A 46 -8.90 -1.22 3.89
C LEU A 46 -9.55 -0.70 5.18
N LYS A 47 -10.89 -0.65 5.21
CA LYS A 47 -11.65 -0.18 6.38
C LYS A 47 -11.38 -0.95 7.67
N CYS A 48 -10.83 -2.17 7.58
CA CYS A 48 -10.45 -2.97 8.73
C CYS A 48 -9.48 -2.26 9.69
N VAL A 49 -8.66 -1.31 9.23
CA VAL A 49 -7.75 -0.52 10.10
C VAL A 49 -8.48 0.48 11.00
N LEU A 50 -9.76 0.73 10.75
CA LEU A 50 -10.62 1.57 11.59
C LEU A 50 -11.21 0.79 12.78
N ASN A 51 -11.22 -0.54 12.70
CA ASN A 51 -11.78 -1.40 13.74
C ASN A 51 -10.80 -1.51 14.93
N ARG A 52 -11.36 -1.76 16.12
CA ARG A 52 -10.56 -2.09 17.31
C ARG A 52 -9.88 -3.44 17.10
N CYS A 53 -8.60 -3.53 17.47
CA CYS A 53 -7.78 -4.74 17.34
C CYS A 53 -6.70 -4.80 18.44
N ASP A 54 -6.96 -4.16 19.57
CA ASP A 54 -6.02 -4.05 20.67
C ASP A 54 -5.97 -5.36 21.47
N ASN A 55 -7.12 -6.00 21.65
CA ASN A 55 -7.26 -7.25 22.41
C ASN A 55 -7.84 -8.36 21.54
N PRO A 56 -7.50 -9.64 21.76
CA PRO A 56 -8.11 -10.77 21.04
C PRO A 56 -9.65 -10.76 21.09
N ASP A 57 -10.23 -10.33 22.21
CA ASP A 57 -11.69 -10.22 22.40
C ASP A 57 -12.35 -9.19 21.47
N ASP A 58 -11.58 -8.25 20.90
CA ASP A 58 -12.12 -7.27 19.97
C ASP A 58 -12.70 -7.95 18.70
N LEU A 59 -12.25 -9.17 18.37
CA LEU A 59 -12.73 -9.94 17.23
C LEU A 59 -14.26 -10.09 17.20
N ARG A 60 -14.92 -10.12 18.37
CA ARG A 60 -16.38 -10.21 18.48
C ARG A 60 -17.13 -9.02 17.88
N TYR A 61 -16.45 -7.88 17.73
CA TYR A 61 -17.02 -6.67 17.13
C TYR A 61 -16.76 -6.57 15.62
N TRP A 62 -16.05 -7.54 15.04
CA TRP A 62 -15.76 -7.57 13.60
C TRP A 62 -16.88 -8.29 12.85
N SER A 63 -17.20 -7.77 11.65
CA SER A 63 -18.10 -8.46 10.75
C SER A 63 -17.53 -9.82 10.35
N ALA A 64 -18.38 -10.84 10.22
CA ALA A 64 -17.95 -12.20 9.89
C ALA A 64 -17.11 -12.27 8.60
N SER A 65 -17.41 -11.41 7.62
CA SER A 65 -16.69 -11.32 6.34
C SER A 65 -15.31 -10.67 6.43
N GLU A 66 -14.97 -10.00 7.54
CA GLU A 66 -13.67 -9.33 7.75
C GLU A 66 -12.86 -9.91 8.91
N GLN A 67 -13.38 -10.91 9.64
CA GLN A 67 -12.65 -11.55 10.74
C GLN A 67 -11.28 -12.12 10.31
N ASN A 68 -11.14 -12.56 9.05
CA ASN A 68 -9.87 -13.01 8.50
C ASN A 68 -8.79 -11.90 8.38
N LEU A 69 -9.19 -10.63 8.47
CA LEU A 69 -8.30 -9.46 8.47
C LEU A 69 -7.89 -9.03 9.89
N PHE A 70 -8.55 -9.53 10.93
CA PHE A 70 -8.27 -9.15 12.31
C PHE A 70 -6.80 -9.33 12.69
N ALA A 71 -6.27 -10.55 12.53
CA ALA A 71 -4.90 -10.85 12.93
C ALA A 71 -3.87 -10.08 12.09
N PRO A 72 -3.99 -9.97 10.75
CA PRO A 72 -3.16 -9.06 9.97
C PRO A 72 -3.20 -7.60 10.44
N THR A 73 -4.38 -7.04 10.71
CA THR A 73 -4.52 -5.65 11.18
C THR A 73 -3.87 -5.45 12.55
N GLN A 74 -4.06 -6.39 13.46
CA GLN A 74 -3.43 -6.37 14.78
C GLN A 74 -1.91 -6.43 14.66
N ARG A 75 -1.36 -7.31 13.80
CA ARG A 75 0.09 -7.39 13.56
C ARG A 75 0.66 -6.09 13.02
N LEU A 76 -0.03 -5.43 12.08
CA LEU A 76 0.38 -4.13 11.55
C LEU A 76 0.45 -3.09 12.68
N LYS A 77 -0.62 -2.96 13.48
CA LYS A 77 -0.67 -1.99 14.59
C LYS A 77 0.45 -2.26 15.59
N GLN A 78 0.61 -3.50 16.04
CA GLN A 78 1.66 -3.88 16.98
C GLN A 78 3.06 -3.60 16.44
N MET A 79 3.32 -3.90 15.16
CA MET A 79 4.59 -3.62 14.51
C MET A 79 4.90 -2.11 14.50
N ILE A 80 3.93 -1.26 14.14
CA ILE A 80 4.10 0.20 14.16
C ILE A 80 4.47 0.69 15.57
N TYR A 81 3.76 0.22 16.60
CA TYR A 81 4.02 0.64 17.98
C TYR A 81 5.32 0.08 18.57
N ARG A 82 5.82 -1.03 18.03
CA ARG A 82 7.11 -1.63 18.41
C ARG A 82 8.28 -0.92 17.73
N ASP A 83 8.15 -0.59 16.44
CA ASP A 83 9.28 -0.19 15.59
C ASP A 83 9.39 1.33 15.41
N ALA A 84 8.33 2.10 15.70
CA ALA A 84 8.40 3.55 15.73
C ALA A 84 9.37 4.06 16.83
N VAL A 85 9.91 5.26 16.62
CA VAL A 85 10.89 5.89 17.53
C VAL A 85 10.32 6.11 18.93
N ASP A 86 9.03 6.44 19.02
CA ASP A 86 8.35 6.69 20.29
C ASP A 86 6.82 6.48 20.13
N ALA A 87 6.12 6.42 21.27
CA ALA A 87 4.68 6.18 21.31
C ALA A 87 3.84 7.28 20.63
N SER A 88 4.29 8.54 20.65
CA SER A 88 3.60 9.65 20.00
C SER A 88 3.70 9.54 18.47
N THR A 89 4.86 9.14 17.98
CA THR A 89 5.13 8.88 16.57
C THR A 89 4.35 7.66 16.09
N ALA A 90 4.32 6.57 16.88
CA ALA A 90 3.49 5.40 16.58
C ALA A 90 2.01 5.76 16.44
N LYS A 91 1.47 6.54 17.40
CA LYS A 91 0.10 7.04 17.34
C LYS A 91 -0.13 7.87 16.08
N ARG A 92 0.78 8.79 15.75
CA ARG A 92 0.68 9.62 14.54
C ARG A 92 0.66 8.78 13.26
N TYR A 93 1.51 7.76 13.13
CA TYR A 93 1.49 6.84 11.99
C TYR A 93 0.18 6.08 11.89
N TRP A 94 -0.32 5.55 13.01
CA TRP A 94 -1.60 4.83 13.02
C TRP A 94 -2.78 5.73 12.63
N GLU A 95 -2.84 6.97 13.14
CA GLU A 95 -3.86 7.94 12.74
C GLU A 95 -3.74 8.33 11.27
N SER A 96 -2.53 8.48 10.73
CA SER A 96 -2.29 8.75 9.30
C SER A 96 -2.80 7.60 8.41
N ILE A 97 -2.55 6.34 8.80
CA ILE A 97 -3.09 5.16 8.11
C ILE A 97 -4.62 5.22 8.06
N LYS A 98 -5.28 5.46 9.20
CA LYS A 98 -6.74 5.58 9.27
C LYS A 98 -7.28 6.73 8.41
N ALA A 99 -6.63 7.90 8.44
CA ALA A 99 -7.01 9.05 7.63
C ALA A 99 -6.89 8.79 6.12
N SER A 100 -5.96 7.92 5.72
CA SER A 100 -5.72 7.59 4.31
C SER A 100 -6.71 6.59 3.70
N VAL A 101 -7.60 5.98 4.50
CA VAL A 101 -8.54 4.92 4.04
C VAL A 101 -9.49 5.41 2.93
N LEU A 102 -9.80 6.70 2.91
CA LEU A 102 -10.70 7.32 1.94
C LEU A 102 -9.97 8.06 0.80
N THR A 103 -8.65 8.11 0.81
CA THR A 103 -7.88 8.97 -0.11
C THR A 103 -6.69 8.28 -0.78
N SER A 104 -6.18 7.17 -0.23
CA SER A 104 -5.02 6.45 -0.77
C SER A 104 -5.43 5.29 -1.71
N PHE A 105 -6.15 5.63 -2.79
CA PHE A 105 -6.50 4.68 -3.83
C PHE A 105 -5.44 4.68 -4.93
N TYR A 106 -4.85 3.50 -5.18
CA TYR A 106 -3.87 3.32 -6.24
C TYR A 106 -4.50 2.59 -7.43
N THR A 107 -4.11 2.99 -8.63
CA THR A 107 -4.59 2.36 -9.87
C THR A 107 -3.90 1.02 -10.07
N ASP A 108 -4.71 -0.02 -10.25
CA ASP A 108 -4.21 -1.36 -10.58
C ASP A 108 -3.48 -1.35 -11.91
N THR A 109 -2.30 -1.96 -11.97
CA THR A 109 -1.45 -1.96 -13.18
C THR A 109 -2.17 -2.57 -14.39
N ARG A 110 -3.12 -3.49 -14.20
CA ARG A 110 -3.92 -4.05 -15.30
C ARG A 110 -4.76 -2.99 -16.00
N ILE A 111 -5.30 -2.03 -15.26
CA ILE A 111 -6.07 -0.91 -15.82
C ILE A 111 -5.12 -0.04 -16.65
N VAL A 112 -3.95 0.28 -16.10
CA VAL A 112 -2.94 1.09 -16.80
C VAL A 112 -2.45 0.39 -18.07
N SER A 113 -2.15 -0.91 -18.01
CA SER A 113 -1.75 -1.72 -19.16
C SER A 113 -2.83 -1.77 -20.22
N ALA A 114 -4.10 -1.97 -19.84
CA ALA A 114 -5.21 -1.95 -20.80
C ALA A 114 -5.34 -0.59 -21.50
N ILE A 115 -5.12 0.53 -20.80
CA ILE A 115 -5.11 1.88 -21.41
C ILE A 115 -3.94 1.99 -22.40
N ALA A 116 -2.73 1.56 -22.01
CA ALA A 116 -1.56 1.60 -22.88
C ALA A 116 -1.75 0.75 -24.14
N GLU A 117 -2.25 -0.48 -23.99
CA GLU A 117 -2.56 -1.39 -25.09
C GLU A 117 -3.61 -0.81 -26.04
N ALA A 118 -4.67 -0.19 -25.50
CA ALA A 118 -5.71 0.45 -26.31
C ALA A 118 -5.16 1.62 -27.14
N LEU A 119 -4.26 2.43 -26.57
CA LEU A 119 -3.60 3.51 -27.30
C LEU A 119 -2.69 2.97 -28.42
N SER A 120 -1.92 1.92 -28.13
CA SER A 120 -1.09 1.26 -29.13
C SER A 120 -1.92 0.63 -30.26
N ALA A 121 -3.04 -0.03 -29.94
CA ALA A 121 -3.95 -0.62 -30.93
C ALA A 121 -4.61 0.44 -31.85
N ALA A 122 -4.73 1.68 -31.36
CA ALA A 122 -5.22 2.82 -32.13
C ALA A 122 -4.11 3.60 -32.85
N ASP A 123 -2.87 3.09 -32.88
CA ASP A 123 -1.69 3.73 -33.48
C ASP A 123 -1.35 5.11 -32.87
N VAL A 124 -1.72 5.32 -31.59
CA VAL A 124 -1.41 6.55 -30.84
C VAL A 124 -0.08 6.39 -30.11
N GLN A 125 0.96 7.09 -30.60
CA GLN A 125 2.29 7.11 -29.97
C GLN A 125 2.38 8.11 -28.81
N VAL A 126 2.61 7.62 -27.59
CA VAL A 126 2.88 8.47 -26.42
C VAL A 126 4.37 8.83 -26.36
N ARG A 127 4.73 10.01 -26.85
CA ARG A 127 6.14 10.50 -26.83
C ARG A 127 6.55 11.21 -25.54
N ARG A 128 5.59 11.83 -24.86
CA ARG A 128 5.80 12.60 -23.62
C ARG A 128 4.62 12.34 -22.69
N CYS A 129 4.89 12.04 -21.44
CA CYS A 129 3.88 11.78 -20.41
C CYS A 129 4.19 12.65 -19.18
N LEU A 130 3.17 13.34 -18.66
CA LEU A 130 3.25 14.08 -17.41
C LEU A 130 2.25 13.43 -16.44
N ASP A 131 2.76 12.87 -15.35
CA ASP A 131 1.94 12.29 -14.28
C ASP A 131 2.19 13.07 -12.98
N PRO A 132 1.39 14.12 -12.70
CA PRO A 132 1.61 15.01 -11.55
C PRO A 132 1.31 14.34 -10.20
N SER A 133 0.72 13.15 -10.20
CA SER A 133 0.38 12.40 -8.97
C SER A 133 0.69 10.92 -9.16
N ALA A 134 1.89 10.65 -9.70
CA ALA A 134 2.28 9.32 -10.16
C ALA A 134 2.21 8.23 -9.08
N GLY A 135 2.21 8.60 -7.80
CA GLY A 135 2.13 7.64 -6.70
C GLY A 135 3.27 6.62 -6.80
N MET A 136 2.94 5.36 -7.09
CA MET A 136 3.91 4.29 -7.33
C MET A 136 4.52 4.28 -8.73
N GLY A 137 4.16 5.23 -9.60
CA GLY A 137 4.69 5.35 -10.95
C GLY A 137 4.04 4.41 -11.97
N ALA A 138 2.88 3.82 -11.67
CA ALA A 138 2.27 2.78 -12.50
C ALA A 138 2.07 3.22 -13.97
N PHE A 139 1.60 4.45 -14.20
CA PHE A 139 1.48 5.03 -15.55
C PHE A 139 2.85 5.23 -16.18
N THR A 140 3.74 5.99 -15.54
CA THR A 140 5.07 6.28 -16.05
C THR A 140 5.84 5.01 -16.44
N GLU A 141 5.85 3.99 -15.59
CA GLU A 141 6.54 2.72 -15.85
C GLU A 141 5.91 1.92 -17.00
N THR A 142 4.57 1.91 -17.09
CA THR A 142 3.87 1.17 -18.15
C THR A 142 4.10 1.85 -19.50
N PHE A 143 3.93 3.17 -19.57
CA PHE A 143 4.09 3.92 -20.81
C PHE A 143 5.56 4.04 -21.27
N ALA A 144 6.53 4.02 -20.34
CA ALA A 144 7.95 4.01 -20.70
C ALA A 144 8.37 2.73 -21.45
N LYS A 145 7.72 1.59 -21.17
CA LYS A 145 8.00 0.33 -21.90
C LYS A 145 7.47 0.34 -23.33
N SER A 146 6.44 1.15 -23.59
CA SER A 146 5.80 1.31 -24.90
C SER A 146 6.41 2.43 -25.74
N ALA A 147 7.26 3.28 -25.13
CA ALA A 147 7.97 4.35 -25.82
C ALA A 147 9.20 3.76 -26.54
N GLY A 148 8.96 3.19 -27.73
CA GLY A 148 9.96 2.71 -28.68
C GLY A 148 9.67 3.25 -30.06
#